data_AF-A0A538R9I9-F1
#
_entry.id   AF-A0A538R9I9-F1
#
_cell.length_a   1.000
_cell.length_b   1.000
_cell.length_c   1.000
_cell.angle_alpha   90.00
_cell.angle_beta   90.00
_cell.angle_gamma   90.00
#
_symmetry.space_group_name_H-M   'P 1'
#
loop_
_entity.id
_entity.type
_entity.pdbx_description
1 polymer ?
#
loop_
_entity_poly.entity_id
_entity_poly.type
_entity_poly.pdbx_seq_one_letter_code
_entity_poly.pdbx_strand_id
1 'polypeptide(L)'
;MTARRPPRAAPTTPASAATRSSPRTPSSPARRASRAMPSTKSTPARSVKSTPPAKQASSVRTPAAVKHASSVRTTGAARSTHPEQRARSTRAGAAATHHPAAQLSAREARQIALAAQGLGARPEQATLRHVRGLFDAIALIQIDSVNVVCRSQELPVWARLGAHGRDSLPALCQRSELFEYWAHEASLLPVELQPLLRWRMAEAASRAWRVVRVIAQRDPAYVAEVRAEVEARGAVTARDLDRRSPIGGGGDPDGSAGGAGVLPRGIDPRSAPPKRRGGWWGDWHDAKRALAYLFWAGEITATRSPTTFERLYVPLHRVLPAHVLAAPTPTPDDARRELLLHSARALGVATVRDLADYFRIPIPVARPLVAQ
;
A
#
# COMPACT_ATOMS: atom_id res chain seq x y z
N MET A 1 8.43 50.10 -56.08
CA MET A 1 9.16 50.68 -54.93
C MET A 1 9.73 49.51 -54.13
N THR A 2 10.87 48.91 -54.50
CA THR A 2 12.23 49.19 -53.96
C THR A 2 12.22 49.39 -52.44
N ALA A 3 12.93 48.62 -51.59
CA ALA A 3 14.19 47.90 -51.78
C ALA A 3 14.31 46.73 -50.76
N ARG A 4 14.71 45.55 -51.22
CA ARG A 4 16.04 44.88 -51.05
C ARG A 4 16.29 44.17 -49.70
N ARG A 5 16.45 42.86 -49.84
CA ARG A 5 17.02 41.86 -48.93
C ARG A 5 18.56 41.72 -49.22
N PRO A 6 19.27 40.75 -48.61
CA PRO A 6 20.16 40.75 -47.42
C PRO A 6 21.68 40.78 -47.83
N PRO A 7 22.72 40.35 -47.05
CA PRO A 7 22.96 38.94 -46.70
C PRO A 7 23.70 38.65 -45.35
N ARG A 8 23.88 37.34 -45.14
CA ARG A 8 24.47 36.54 -44.05
C ARG A 8 26.01 36.62 -44.04
N ALA A 9 26.66 36.53 -42.86
CA ALA A 9 28.06 36.07 -42.73
C ALA A 9 28.44 35.62 -41.30
N ALA A 10 29.03 34.43 -41.21
CA ALA A 10 30.06 33.98 -40.25
C ALA A 10 31.22 33.43 -41.13
N PRO A 11 32.47 33.14 -40.69
CA PRO A 11 32.99 32.89 -39.31
C PRO A 11 34.41 33.48 -39.05
N THR A 12 35.07 33.03 -37.96
CA THR A 12 36.53 32.86 -37.69
C THR A 12 37.24 33.73 -36.62
N THR A 13 38.07 33.01 -35.86
CA THR A 13 38.94 33.29 -34.71
C THR A 13 40.30 33.91 -35.10
N PRO A 14 41.08 34.45 -34.14
CA PRO A 14 42.36 33.80 -33.72
C PRO A 14 42.54 33.83 -32.17
N ALA A 15 42.98 32.79 -31.46
CA ALA A 15 44.30 32.13 -31.37
C ALA A 15 45.41 32.95 -30.66
N SER A 16 45.71 32.61 -29.39
CA SER A 16 47.05 32.54 -28.74
C SER A 16 46.86 31.98 -27.31
N ALA A 17 47.13 30.72 -26.96
CA ALA A 17 48.40 29.97 -26.81
C ALA A 17 49.12 30.16 -25.45
N ALA A 18 49.14 29.05 -24.68
CA ALA A 18 50.13 28.53 -23.71
C ALA A 18 50.54 29.38 -22.48
N THR A 19 50.61 28.84 -21.26
CA THR A 19 51.64 27.87 -20.85
C THR A 19 51.22 27.01 -19.65
N ARG A 20 51.69 25.75 -19.67
CA ARG A 20 51.54 24.67 -18.68
C ARG A 20 52.35 24.91 -17.41
N SER A 21 51.89 24.37 -16.27
CA SER A 21 52.79 23.72 -15.28
C SER A 21 52.04 22.93 -14.19
N SER A 22 52.33 21.63 -14.16
CA SER A 22 52.25 20.64 -13.07
C SER A 22 53.39 19.64 -13.38
N PRO A 23 53.90 18.79 -12.46
CA PRO A 23 53.35 18.40 -11.15
C PRO A 23 54.41 18.34 -10.01
N ARG A 24 54.00 18.02 -8.77
CA ARG A 24 54.76 17.12 -7.86
C ARG A 24 54.00 16.80 -6.56
N THR A 25 53.96 15.50 -6.28
CA THR A 25 53.67 14.82 -5.00
C THR A 25 54.64 15.18 -3.89
N PRO A 26 54.29 14.88 -2.62
CA PRO A 26 55.27 14.24 -1.75
C PRO A 26 54.74 13.00 -1.02
N SER A 27 55.72 12.16 -0.71
CA SER A 27 55.72 10.82 -0.13
C SER A 27 55.67 10.78 1.41
N SER A 28 55.21 9.64 1.94
CA SER A 28 55.34 9.16 3.32
C SER A 28 56.72 9.36 3.97
N PRO A 29 56.77 9.31 5.32
CA PRO A 29 57.81 8.56 6.01
C PRO A 29 57.27 7.58 7.07
N ALA A 30 58.04 6.52 7.31
CA ALA A 30 57.78 5.45 8.27
C ALA A 30 58.55 5.62 9.59
N ARG A 31 57.89 5.22 10.69
CA ARG A 31 58.39 4.50 11.90
C ARG A 31 59.50 5.12 12.80
N ARG A 32 59.16 5.40 14.07
CA ARG A 32 59.86 4.84 15.26
C ARG A 32 58.99 4.88 16.53
N ALA A 33 59.25 3.91 17.40
CA ALA A 33 58.47 3.51 18.58
C ALA A 33 58.71 4.37 19.84
N SER A 34 57.73 4.41 20.76
CA SER A 34 57.84 3.88 22.14
C SER A 34 56.67 4.28 23.06
N ARG A 35 55.96 3.25 23.57
CA ARG A 35 55.68 2.98 25.00
C ARG A 35 54.80 3.96 25.83
N ALA A 36 53.57 3.54 26.15
CA ALA A 36 53.05 3.36 27.53
C ALA A 36 51.55 2.93 27.52
N MET A 37 51.25 1.82 28.20
CA MET A 37 49.90 1.35 28.56
C MET A 37 49.31 2.20 29.71
N PRO A 38 47.99 2.18 29.90
CA PRO A 38 47.52 1.58 31.16
C PRO A 38 46.37 0.58 31.03
N SER A 39 46.57 -0.49 31.80
CA SER A 39 45.69 -1.52 32.36
C SER A 39 44.17 -1.47 32.12
N THR A 40 43.70 -2.57 31.53
CA THR A 40 42.62 -3.47 32.00
C THR A 40 41.74 -3.00 33.16
N LYS A 41 40.44 -2.81 32.87
CA LYS A 41 39.36 -3.17 33.80
C LYS A 41 38.42 -4.16 33.10
N SER A 42 38.45 -5.39 33.60
CA SER A 42 37.51 -6.46 33.28
C SER A 42 36.14 -6.17 33.90
N THR A 43 35.05 -6.35 33.15
CA THR A 43 33.69 -6.50 33.72
C THR A 43 32.89 -7.38 32.74
N PRO A 44 31.99 -8.25 33.24
CA PRO A 44 31.95 -9.64 32.81
C PRO A 44 30.99 -9.92 31.64
N ALA A 45 31.24 -11.06 30.99
CA ALA A 45 30.40 -11.65 29.97
C ALA A 45 28.95 -11.82 30.45
N ARG A 46 28.02 -11.12 29.79
CA ARG A 46 26.59 -11.29 30.00
C ARG A 46 26.13 -12.51 29.19
N SER A 47 25.72 -13.54 29.93
CA SER A 47 25.16 -14.80 29.43
C SER A 47 24.14 -14.58 28.32
N VAL A 48 24.41 -15.14 27.14
CA VAL A 48 23.48 -15.20 26.01
C VAL A 48 22.35 -16.14 26.43
N LYS A 49 21.19 -15.56 26.78
CA LYS A 49 19.97 -16.34 27.03
C LYS A 49 19.45 -16.88 25.71
N SER A 50 19.23 -18.19 25.74
CA SER A 50 18.68 -19.07 24.74
C SER A 50 17.43 -18.55 24.03
N THR A 51 17.38 -18.88 22.75
CA THR A 51 16.23 -18.85 21.84
C THR A 51 14.97 -19.41 22.48
N PRO A 52 13.82 -18.70 22.44
CA PRO A 52 12.55 -19.30 22.84
C PRO A 52 12.06 -20.28 21.76
N PRO A 53 11.51 -21.45 22.13
CA PRO A 53 11.05 -22.45 21.17
C PRO A 53 9.76 -22.04 20.46
N ALA A 54 9.59 -22.60 19.26
CA ALA A 54 8.41 -22.50 18.42
C ALA A 54 7.12 -22.84 19.20
N LYS A 55 6.13 -21.94 19.17
CA LYS A 55 4.80 -22.23 19.68
C LYS A 55 4.11 -23.23 18.73
N GLN A 56 3.88 -24.42 19.27
CA GLN A 56 3.11 -25.49 18.66
C GLN A 56 1.69 -25.04 18.31
N ALA A 57 1.22 -25.56 17.16
CA ALA A 57 -0.13 -25.43 16.67
C ALA A 57 -1.15 -25.91 17.73
N SER A 58 -2.07 -25.04 18.11
CA SER A 58 -3.24 -25.41 18.90
C SER A 58 -4.27 -26.07 17.98
N SER A 59 -4.50 -27.35 18.21
CA SER A 59 -5.59 -28.16 17.69
C SER A 59 -6.92 -27.40 17.73
N VAL A 60 -7.53 -27.16 16.55
CA VAL A 60 -8.92 -26.74 16.46
C VAL A 60 -9.78 -28.00 16.42
N ARG A 61 -10.51 -28.16 17.51
CA ARG A 61 -11.53 -29.17 17.79
C ARG A 61 -12.71 -29.00 16.84
N THR A 62 -13.04 -30.05 16.09
CA THR A 62 -14.24 -30.17 15.25
C THR A 62 -15.50 -30.17 16.12
N PRO A 63 -16.57 -29.40 15.83
CA PRO A 63 -17.88 -29.67 16.40
C PRO A 63 -18.57 -30.80 15.61
N ALA A 64 -19.09 -31.74 16.39
CA ALA A 64 -19.79 -32.94 15.96
C ALA A 64 -21.11 -32.65 15.24
N ALA A 65 -21.45 -33.56 14.33
CA ALA A 65 -22.72 -33.65 13.65
C ALA A 65 -23.89 -33.82 14.64
N VAL A 66 -24.91 -32.98 14.51
CA VAL A 66 -26.23 -33.23 15.09
C VAL A 66 -27.08 -33.90 14.02
N LYS A 67 -27.38 -35.17 14.26
CA LYS A 67 -28.38 -35.95 13.52
C LYS A 67 -29.76 -35.58 14.05
N HIS A 68 -30.68 -35.18 13.16
CA HIS A 68 -32.09 -35.41 13.37
C HIS A 68 -32.69 -35.98 12.09
N ALA A 69 -33.01 -37.27 12.16
CA ALA A 69 -33.96 -37.93 11.29
C ALA A 69 -35.34 -37.73 11.88
N SER A 70 -36.32 -37.39 11.04
CA SER A 70 -37.71 -37.82 11.22
C SER A 70 -38.39 -37.90 9.87
N SER A 71 -38.80 -39.13 9.58
CA SER A 71 -39.58 -39.59 8.44
C SER A 71 -41.03 -39.09 8.52
N VAL A 72 -41.57 -38.60 7.41
CA VAL A 72 -43.00 -38.79 7.09
C VAL A 72 -43.10 -39.09 5.59
N ARG A 73 -43.77 -40.21 5.28
CA ARG A 73 -44.05 -40.70 3.93
C ARG A 73 -45.56 -40.94 3.85
N THR A 74 -46.26 -40.29 2.92
CA THR A 74 -47.51 -40.75 2.29
C THR A 74 -47.86 -39.80 1.14
N THR A 75 -47.70 -40.24 -0.13
CA THR A 75 -48.71 -40.78 -1.07
C THR A 75 -49.44 -39.70 -1.89
N GLY A 76 -49.40 -39.84 -3.21
CA GLY A 76 -50.27 -39.09 -4.12
C GLY A 76 -49.76 -39.08 -5.55
N ALA A 77 -50.19 -40.08 -6.34
CA ALA A 77 -49.90 -40.21 -7.75
C ALA A 77 -50.73 -39.24 -8.61
N ALA A 78 -50.17 -38.73 -9.70
CA ALA A 78 -50.92 -38.44 -10.94
C ALA A 78 -49.97 -38.39 -12.14
N ARG A 79 -50.28 -39.22 -13.15
CA ARG A 79 -49.67 -39.20 -14.48
C ARG A 79 -50.18 -37.99 -15.26
N SER A 80 -49.34 -37.39 -16.08
CA SER A 80 -49.79 -36.90 -17.39
C SER A 80 -48.68 -37.09 -18.43
N THR A 81 -49.12 -37.54 -19.59
CA THR A 81 -48.39 -37.94 -20.79
C THR A 81 -48.71 -36.95 -21.90
N HIS A 82 -47.72 -36.42 -22.62
CA HIS A 82 -47.65 -36.27 -24.09
C HIS A 82 -46.51 -35.31 -24.54
N PRO A 83 -46.04 -35.35 -25.81
CA PRO A 83 -44.62 -35.52 -26.14
C PRO A 83 -44.06 -34.35 -26.98
N GLU A 84 -42.87 -34.57 -27.57
CA GLU A 84 -42.15 -33.70 -28.53
C GLU A 84 -41.35 -32.56 -27.86
N GLN A 85 -40.09 -32.27 -28.20
CA GLN A 85 -39.44 -32.30 -29.50
C GLN A 85 -37.91 -32.41 -29.34
N ARG A 86 -37.32 -33.09 -30.31
CA ARG A 86 -35.92 -33.50 -30.39
C ARG A 86 -35.09 -32.37 -31.00
N ALA A 87 -34.27 -31.68 -30.21
CA ALA A 87 -33.20 -30.81 -30.72
C ALA A 87 -31.85 -31.31 -30.20
N ARG A 88 -31.14 -32.07 -31.04
CA ARG A 88 -29.73 -32.40 -30.84
C ARG A 88 -28.92 -31.12 -30.99
N SER A 89 -28.67 -30.43 -29.89
CA SER A 89 -27.59 -29.45 -29.80
C SER A 89 -26.32 -30.20 -29.45
N THR A 90 -25.57 -30.62 -30.47
CA THR A 90 -24.18 -31.05 -30.32
C THR A 90 -23.34 -29.85 -29.90
N ARG A 91 -23.30 -29.57 -28.60
CA ARG A 91 -22.31 -28.68 -28.02
C ARG A 91 -21.02 -29.50 -27.99
N ALA A 92 -20.21 -29.37 -29.03
CA ALA A 92 -18.83 -29.83 -29.02
C ALA A 92 -18.16 -29.17 -27.82
N GLY A 93 -18.00 -29.93 -26.74
CA GLY A 93 -17.20 -29.52 -25.60
C GLY A 93 -15.79 -29.34 -26.13
N ALA A 94 -15.35 -28.09 -26.25
CA ALA A 94 -13.94 -27.78 -26.34
C ALA A 94 -13.32 -28.35 -25.06
N ALA A 95 -12.73 -29.53 -25.18
CA ALA A 95 -11.97 -30.13 -24.10
C ALA A 95 -10.90 -29.11 -23.73
N ALA A 96 -10.99 -28.56 -22.52
CA ALA A 96 -9.94 -27.74 -21.96
C ALA A 96 -8.66 -28.56 -22.09
N THR A 97 -7.74 -28.09 -22.94
CA THR A 97 -6.43 -28.69 -23.09
C THR A 97 -5.74 -28.55 -21.74
N HIS A 98 -5.81 -29.60 -20.92
CA HIS A 98 -5.00 -29.72 -19.73
C HIS A 98 -3.55 -29.76 -20.20
N HIS A 99 -2.90 -28.61 -20.25
CA HIS A 99 -1.45 -28.62 -20.33
C HIS A 99 -0.94 -29.39 -19.10
N PRO A 100 -0.06 -30.39 -19.30
CA PRO A 100 0.53 -31.08 -18.16
C PRO A 100 1.15 -30.01 -17.27
N ALA A 101 0.81 -30.05 -15.97
CA ALA A 101 1.30 -29.07 -15.02
C ALA A 101 2.83 -29.05 -15.11
N ALA A 102 3.40 -27.92 -15.55
CA ALA A 102 4.84 -27.75 -15.62
C ALA A 102 5.40 -27.98 -14.22
N GLN A 103 6.26 -28.98 -14.06
CA GLN A 103 6.93 -29.24 -12.79
C GLN A 103 8.11 -28.28 -12.67
N LEU A 104 8.12 -27.49 -11.60
CA LEU A 104 9.23 -26.60 -11.27
C LEU A 104 9.96 -27.16 -10.05
N SER A 105 11.29 -27.20 -10.12
CA SER A 105 12.11 -27.39 -8.92
C SER A 105 11.94 -26.20 -7.97
N ALA A 106 12.22 -26.41 -6.68
CA ALA A 106 12.20 -25.33 -5.69
C ALA A 106 13.17 -24.17 -6.04
N ARG A 107 14.24 -24.46 -6.79
CA ARG A 107 15.20 -23.46 -7.28
C ARG A 107 14.58 -22.60 -8.37
N GLU A 108 13.97 -23.22 -9.38
CA GLU A 108 13.30 -22.50 -10.48
C GLU A 108 12.14 -21.66 -9.95
N ALA A 109 11.30 -22.22 -9.07
CA ALA A 109 10.21 -21.48 -8.45
C ALA A 109 10.69 -20.23 -7.68
N ARG A 110 11.81 -20.35 -6.94
CA ARG A 110 12.42 -19.22 -6.24
C ARG A 110 12.97 -18.17 -7.20
N GLN A 111 13.63 -18.60 -8.28
CA GLN A 111 14.16 -17.67 -9.29
C GLN A 111 13.04 -16.90 -9.98
N ILE A 112 11.94 -17.57 -10.33
CA ILE A 112 10.75 -16.93 -10.90
C ILE A 112 10.17 -15.92 -9.91
N ALA A 113 9.98 -16.31 -8.64
CA ALA A 113 9.42 -15.42 -7.62
C ALA A 113 10.30 -14.18 -7.36
N LEU A 114 11.63 -14.35 -7.28
CA LEU A 114 12.56 -13.22 -7.12
C LEU A 114 12.57 -12.31 -8.35
N ALA A 115 12.55 -12.88 -9.56
CA ALA A 115 12.49 -12.10 -10.79
C ALA A 115 11.18 -11.31 -10.92
N ALA A 116 10.03 -11.94 -10.63
CA ALA A 116 8.71 -11.30 -10.61
C ALA A 116 8.64 -10.13 -9.62
N GLN A 117 9.30 -10.28 -8.47
CA GLN A 117 9.43 -9.22 -7.47
C GLN A 117 10.42 -8.12 -7.86
N GLY A 118 11.12 -8.20 -9.00
CA GLY A 118 12.16 -7.26 -9.38
C GLY A 118 13.43 -7.34 -8.53
N LEU A 119 13.67 -8.47 -7.86
CA LEU A 119 14.87 -8.74 -7.04
C LEU A 119 15.97 -9.42 -7.86
N GLY A 120 16.29 -8.82 -9.01
CA GLY A 120 17.28 -9.33 -9.96
C GLY A 120 18.41 -8.34 -10.21
N ALA A 121 18.85 -8.25 -11.47
CA ALA A 121 19.83 -7.26 -11.90
C ALA A 121 19.32 -5.84 -11.63
N ARG A 122 20.18 -5.00 -11.05
CA ARG A 122 19.86 -3.61 -10.75
C ARG A 122 20.45 -2.70 -11.83
N PRO A 123 19.78 -1.59 -12.18
CA PRO A 123 20.42 -0.58 -13.03
C PRO A 123 21.63 0.02 -12.30
N GLU A 124 22.66 0.42 -13.05
CA GLU A 124 23.80 1.15 -12.48
C GLU A 124 23.36 2.47 -11.84
N GLN A 125 22.38 3.14 -12.46
CA GLN A 125 21.72 4.33 -11.95
C GLN A 125 20.21 4.20 -12.08
N ALA A 126 19.51 4.15 -10.96
CA ALA A 126 18.05 4.14 -10.97
C ALA A 126 17.50 5.51 -11.38
N THR A 127 16.42 5.50 -12.17
CA THR A 127 15.77 6.71 -12.68
C THR A 127 14.28 6.63 -12.35
N LEU A 128 13.56 7.74 -12.51
CA LEU A 128 12.12 7.77 -12.31
C LEU A 128 11.39 6.75 -13.21
N ARG A 129 11.92 6.45 -14.40
CA ARG A 129 11.41 5.40 -15.30
C ARG A 129 11.50 4.01 -14.67
N HIS A 130 12.61 3.70 -13.99
CA HIS A 130 12.77 2.43 -13.28
C HIS A 130 11.80 2.31 -12.10
N VAL A 131 11.52 3.41 -11.39
CA VAL A 131 10.52 3.42 -10.31
C VAL A 131 9.11 3.18 -10.83
N ARG A 132 8.73 3.75 -11.99
CA ARG A 132 7.47 3.42 -12.67
C ARG A 132 7.39 1.94 -13.05
N GLY A 133 8.42 1.42 -13.71
CA GLY A 133 8.50 0.01 -14.10
C GLY A 133 8.44 -0.95 -12.91
N LEU A 134 8.89 -0.51 -11.73
CA LEU A 134 8.69 -1.28 -10.51
C LEU A 134 7.20 -1.39 -10.15
N PHE A 135 6.44 -0.30 -10.17
CA PHE A 135 4.99 -0.38 -9.94
C PHE A 135 4.25 -1.17 -11.03
N ASP A 136 4.73 -1.16 -12.27
CA ASP A 136 4.18 -2.04 -13.31
C ASP A 136 4.38 -3.52 -12.97
N ALA A 137 5.50 -3.86 -12.32
CA ALA A 137 5.83 -5.23 -11.92
C ALA A 137 5.12 -5.68 -10.64
N ILE A 138 5.10 -4.84 -9.60
CA ILE A 138 4.61 -5.23 -8.26
C ILE A 138 3.30 -4.56 -7.84
N ALA A 139 2.73 -3.67 -8.66
CA ALA A 139 1.43 -3.00 -8.46
C ALA A 139 1.26 -2.10 -7.22
N LEU A 140 1.94 -2.36 -6.10
CA LEU A 140 1.81 -1.57 -4.88
C LEU A 140 3.08 -1.64 -4.00
N ILE A 141 3.24 -0.61 -3.17
CA ILE A 141 4.20 -0.60 -2.06
C ILE A 141 3.46 -0.20 -0.79
N GLN A 142 3.52 -1.06 0.24
CA GLN A 142 2.96 -0.74 1.54
C GLN A 142 3.66 0.48 2.17
N ILE A 143 2.86 1.33 2.81
CA ILE A 143 3.29 2.52 3.55
C ILE A 143 3.30 2.18 5.03
N ASP A 144 4.32 2.66 5.75
CA ASP A 144 4.42 2.55 7.21
C ASP A 144 4.62 3.96 7.82
N SER A 145 4.28 4.13 9.10
CA SER A 145 4.58 5.35 9.87
C SER A 145 6.02 5.42 10.37
N VAL A 146 6.79 4.33 10.26
CA VAL A 146 8.18 4.35 10.74
C VAL A 146 9.07 5.17 9.82
N ASN A 147 9.60 6.28 10.34
CA ASN A 147 10.60 7.13 9.69
C ASN A 147 11.75 7.48 10.65
N VAL A 148 12.59 6.49 10.99
CA VAL A 148 13.76 6.71 11.88
C VAL A 148 14.95 7.32 11.12
N VAL A 149 15.08 7.00 9.82
CA VAL A 149 16.18 7.46 8.96
C VAL A 149 15.68 7.82 7.56
N CYS A 150 14.84 6.95 7.00
CA CYS A 150 14.13 7.15 5.75
C CYS A 150 12.73 6.57 5.87
N ARG A 151 11.86 6.93 4.93
CA ARG A 151 10.52 6.37 4.88
C ARG A 151 10.62 4.88 4.55
N SER A 152 9.88 4.03 5.27
CA SER A 152 9.93 2.58 5.08
C SER A 152 9.69 2.17 3.62
N GLN A 153 8.79 2.87 2.90
CA GLN A 153 8.47 2.62 1.50
C GLN A 153 9.60 2.94 0.51
N GLU A 154 10.65 3.66 0.94
CA GLU A 154 11.88 3.84 0.13
C GLU A 154 12.73 2.55 0.11
N LEU A 155 12.66 1.73 1.16
CA LEU A 155 13.46 0.51 1.28
C LEU A 155 13.10 -0.55 0.23
N PRO A 156 11.81 -0.85 -0.05
CA PRO A 156 11.42 -1.73 -1.15
C PRO A 156 11.95 -1.28 -2.52
N VAL A 157 11.97 0.03 -2.78
CA VAL A 157 12.48 0.59 -4.04
C VAL A 157 14.00 0.42 -4.09
N TRP A 158 14.71 0.79 -3.03
CA TRP A 158 16.16 0.63 -2.93
C TRP A 158 16.62 -0.82 -3.06
N ALA A 159 15.89 -1.77 -2.44
CA ALA A 159 16.20 -3.19 -2.51
C ALA A 159 16.11 -3.77 -3.94
N ARG A 160 15.36 -3.13 -4.84
CA ARG A 160 15.13 -3.60 -6.21
C ARG A 160 15.92 -2.81 -7.24
N LEU A 161 16.08 -1.50 -7.03
CA LEU A 161 16.68 -0.60 -8.01
C LEU A 161 18.03 -0.03 -7.58
N GLY A 162 18.41 -0.14 -6.30
CA GLY A 162 19.59 0.51 -5.75
C GLY A 162 19.37 2.00 -5.44
N ALA A 163 20.46 2.77 -5.52
CA ALA A 163 20.42 4.21 -5.27
C ALA A 163 19.52 4.91 -6.30
N HIS A 164 18.49 5.59 -5.82
CA HIS A 164 17.53 6.37 -6.60
C HIS A 164 17.31 7.72 -5.91
N GLY A 165 16.80 8.71 -6.65
CA GLY A 165 16.42 10.01 -6.07
C GLY A 165 15.35 9.82 -4.99
N ARG A 166 15.57 10.35 -3.79
CA ARG A 166 14.62 10.20 -2.66
C ARG A 166 13.26 10.87 -2.91
N ASP A 167 13.24 11.80 -3.86
CA ASP A 167 12.07 12.48 -4.38
C ASP A 167 11.31 11.64 -5.43
N SER A 168 11.79 10.45 -5.83
CA SER A 168 11.13 9.67 -6.89
C SER A 168 9.68 9.32 -6.57
N LEU A 169 9.40 8.77 -5.38
CA LEU A 169 8.02 8.48 -4.97
C LEU A 169 7.18 9.76 -4.79
N PRO A 170 7.65 10.80 -4.06
CA PRO A 170 6.99 12.11 -4.03
C PRO A 170 6.67 12.69 -5.40
N ALA A 171 7.60 12.61 -6.36
CA ALA A 171 7.43 13.12 -7.70
C ALA A 171 6.33 12.38 -8.45
N LEU A 172 6.23 11.06 -8.31
CA LEU A 172 5.14 10.30 -8.92
C LEU A 172 3.77 10.64 -8.29
N CYS A 173 3.71 10.86 -6.97
CA CYS A 173 2.47 11.33 -6.33
C CYS A 173 2.09 12.75 -6.80
N GLN A 174 3.05 13.68 -6.88
CA GLN A 174 2.82 15.05 -7.37
C GLN A 174 2.38 15.10 -8.83
N ARG A 175 2.79 14.12 -9.63
CA ARG A 175 2.41 13.98 -11.04
C ARG A 175 1.09 13.22 -11.22
N SER A 176 0.38 12.90 -10.15
CA SER A 176 -0.87 12.13 -10.18
C SER A 176 -0.71 10.75 -10.84
N GLU A 177 0.47 10.14 -10.69
CA GLU A 177 0.76 8.78 -11.19
C GLU A 177 0.57 7.74 -10.09
N LEU A 178 0.73 8.13 -8.82
CA LEU A 178 0.48 7.28 -7.66
C LEU A 178 -0.52 7.93 -6.69
N PHE A 179 -1.29 7.11 -5.99
CA PHE A 179 -2.17 7.54 -4.90
C PHE A 179 -2.09 6.59 -3.69
N GLU A 180 -2.45 7.09 -2.50
CA GLU A 180 -2.52 6.28 -1.28
C GLU A 180 -3.93 5.66 -1.12
N TYR A 181 -4.04 4.35 -0.89
CA TYR A 181 -5.31 3.69 -0.57
C TYR A 181 -5.15 2.38 0.22
N TRP A 182 -6.25 1.84 0.77
CA TRP A 182 -6.31 0.52 1.40
C TRP A 182 -6.41 -0.60 0.35
N ALA A 183 -5.25 -1.04 -0.16
CA ALA A 183 -5.14 -2.15 -1.10
C ALA A 183 -4.62 -3.43 -0.43
N HIS A 184 -3.34 -3.42 -0.01
CA HIS A 184 -2.73 -4.36 0.91
C HIS A 184 -2.19 -3.57 2.09
N GLU A 185 -2.97 -3.50 3.17
CA GLU A 185 -2.82 -2.43 4.16
C GLU A 185 -2.84 -1.05 3.46
N ALA A 186 -2.27 -0.02 4.09
CA ALA A 186 -2.08 1.28 3.43
C ALA A 186 -0.97 1.12 2.39
N SER A 187 -1.24 1.44 1.12
CA SER A 187 -0.25 1.29 0.05
C SER A 187 -0.23 2.52 -0.86
N LEU A 188 0.91 2.76 -1.50
CA LEU A 188 1.03 3.55 -2.73
C LEU A 188 0.73 2.64 -3.92
N LEU A 189 -0.11 3.11 -4.85
CA LEU A 189 -0.55 2.37 -6.03
C LEU A 189 -0.59 3.27 -7.27
N PRO A 190 -0.38 2.73 -8.49
CA PRO A 190 -0.74 3.39 -9.73
C PRO A 190 -2.20 3.83 -9.72
N VAL A 191 -2.46 5.06 -10.18
CA VAL A 191 -3.83 5.62 -10.24
C VAL A 191 -4.76 4.79 -11.12
N GLU A 192 -4.22 4.07 -12.09
CA GLU A 192 -4.93 3.17 -13.00
C GLU A 192 -5.58 1.99 -12.27
N LEU A 193 -5.12 1.64 -11.06
CA LEU A 193 -5.75 0.60 -10.24
C LEU A 193 -6.98 1.11 -9.47
N GLN A 194 -7.22 2.43 -9.43
CA GLN A 194 -8.33 3.00 -8.68
C GLN A 194 -9.71 2.47 -9.11
N PRO A 195 -10.04 2.35 -10.42
CA PRO A 195 -11.31 1.78 -10.86
C PRO A 195 -11.53 0.35 -10.36
N LEU A 196 -10.47 -0.46 -10.27
CA LEU A 196 -10.50 -1.84 -9.77
C LEU A 196 -10.75 -1.92 -8.26
N LEU A 197 -10.62 -0.81 -7.53
CA LEU A 197 -10.80 -0.72 -6.09
C LEU A 197 -12.12 -0.07 -5.68
N ARG A 198 -12.91 0.45 -6.64
CA ARG A 198 -14.19 1.12 -6.36
C ARG A 198 -15.24 0.21 -5.73
N TRP A 199 -15.26 -1.08 -6.06
CA TRP A 199 -16.13 -2.06 -5.38
C TRP A 199 -15.82 -2.11 -3.89
N ARG A 200 -14.53 -2.00 -3.52
CA ARG A 200 -14.12 -1.95 -2.12
C ARG A 200 -14.60 -0.65 -1.52
N MET A 201 -14.28 0.49 -2.11
CA MET A 201 -14.69 1.82 -1.64
C MET A 201 -16.19 1.90 -1.34
N ALA A 202 -17.04 1.32 -2.21
CA ALA A 202 -18.49 1.27 -2.04
C ALA A 202 -18.95 0.44 -0.82
N GLU A 203 -18.14 -0.51 -0.34
CA GLU A 203 -18.45 -1.38 0.79
C GLU A 203 -18.08 -0.76 2.17
N ALA A 204 -17.84 0.56 2.27
CA ALA A 204 -17.28 1.19 3.48
C ALA A 204 -18.15 1.02 4.71
N ALA A 205 -19.45 1.19 4.51
CA ALA A 205 -20.44 1.04 5.55
C ALA A 205 -20.52 -0.38 6.12
N SER A 206 -20.02 -1.41 5.41
CA SER A 206 -20.11 -2.82 5.81
C SER A 206 -18.76 -3.46 6.14
N ARG A 207 -17.69 -3.12 5.42
CA ARG A 207 -16.39 -3.81 5.46
C ARG A 207 -15.25 -3.03 6.11
N ALA A 208 -15.36 -1.70 6.26
CA ALA A 208 -14.34 -0.96 6.99
C ALA A 208 -14.19 -1.50 8.42
N TRP A 209 -13.05 -1.26 9.06
CA TRP A 209 -12.85 -1.75 10.43
C TRP A 209 -13.94 -1.22 11.36
N ARG A 210 -14.43 -2.05 12.28
CA ARG A 210 -15.53 -1.70 13.19
C ARG A 210 -15.29 -0.35 13.89
N VAL A 211 -14.06 -0.11 14.33
CA VAL A 211 -13.64 1.13 15.01
C VAL A 211 -13.83 2.39 14.15
N VAL A 212 -13.71 2.25 12.83
CA VAL A 212 -13.88 3.31 11.83
C VAL A 212 -15.34 3.41 11.39
N ARG A 213 -16.07 2.30 11.28
CA ARG A 213 -17.50 2.31 10.92
C ARG A 213 -18.38 2.93 12.00
N VAL A 214 -18.01 2.75 13.26
CA VAL A 214 -18.81 3.24 14.40
C VAL A 214 -19.04 4.74 14.33
N ILE A 215 -18.05 5.55 13.89
CA ILE A 215 -18.27 7.00 13.80
C ILE A 215 -19.29 7.34 12.72
N ALA A 216 -19.22 6.71 11.54
CA ALA A 216 -20.17 6.96 10.45
C ALA A 216 -21.60 6.52 10.80
N GLN A 217 -21.76 5.52 11.67
CA GLN A 217 -23.07 5.09 12.16
C GLN A 217 -23.59 5.96 13.31
N ARG A 218 -22.69 6.34 14.23
CA ARG A 218 -23.02 7.14 15.43
C ARG A 218 -23.33 8.59 15.07
N ASP A 219 -22.54 9.16 14.15
CA ASP A 219 -22.55 10.57 13.81
C ASP A 219 -22.22 10.80 12.31
N PRO A 220 -23.14 10.47 11.40
CA PRO A 220 -22.96 10.70 9.96
C PRO A 220 -22.85 12.19 9.61
N ALA A 221 -23.45 13.08 10.41
CA ALA A 221 -23.37 14.53 10.21
C ALA A 221 -21.94 15.03 10.40
N TYR A 222 -21.25 14.57 11.46
CA TYR A 222 -19.85 14.91 11.68
C TYR A 222 -18.93 14.38 10.57
N VAL A 223 -19.17 13.17 10.06
CA VAL A 223 -18.39 12.65 8.91
C VAL A 223 -18.61 13.53 7.67
N ALA A 224 -19.83 14.00 7.44
CA ALA A 224 -20.14 14.91 6.34
C ALA A 224 -19.46 16.28 6.49
N GLU A 225 -19.39 16.80 7.72
CA GLU A 225 -18.69 18.04 8.05
C GLU A 225 -17.17 17.91 7.82
N VAL A 226 -16.55 16.83 8.30
CA VAL A 226 -15.12 16.55 8.04
C VAL A 226 -14.84 16.47 6.55
N ARG A 227 -15.70 15.81 5.77
CA ARG A 227 -15.59 15.77 4.31
C ARG A 227 -15.69 17.17 3.70
N ALA A 228 -16.67 17.98 4.11
CA ALA A 228 -16.83 19.33 3.60
C ALA A 228 -15.60 20.21 3.92
N GLU A 229 -15.00 20.01 5.09
CA GLU A 229 -13.78 20.73 5.49
C GLU A 229 -12.56 20.34 4.64
N VAL A 230 -12.36 19.04 4.39
CA VAL A 230 -11.31 18.53 3.49
C VAL A 230 -11.55 19.05 2.07
N GLU A 231 -12.81 19.09 1.62
CA GLU A 231 -13.18 19.65 0.31
C GLU A 231 -12.85 21.15 0.23
N ALA A 232 -13.25 21.93 1.22
CA ALA A 232 -13.06 23.37 1.22
C ALA A 232 -11.57 23.77 1.29
N ARG A 233 -10.80 23.13 2.18
CA ARG A 233 -9.39 23.49 2.42
C ARG A 233 -8.41 22.77 1.51
N GLY A 234 -8.80 21.63 0.95
CA GLY A 234 -7.89 20.73 0.25
C GLY A 234 -7.05 19.93 1.23
N ALA A 235 -5.74 20.22 1.31
CA ALA A 235 -4.81 19.47 2.15
C ALA A 235 -4.99 19.82 3.63
N VAL A 236 -5.42 18.84 4.44
CA VAL A 236 -5.60 19.00 5.89
C VAL A 236 -4.94 17.87 6.68
N THR A 237 -4.39 18.19 7.83
CA THR A 237 -3.92 17.20 8.81
C THR A 237 -5.09 16.77 9.70
N ALA A 238 -4.93 15.65 10.42
CA ALA A 238 -5.88 15.30 11.48
C ALA A 238 -5.94 16.35 12.60
N ARG A 239 -4.86 17.11 12.79
CA ARG A 239 -4.76 18.17 13.79
C ARG A 239 -5.51 19.43 13.40
N ASP A 240 -5.57 19.76 12.11
CA ASP A 240 -6.32 20.94 11.61
C ASP A 240 -7.83 20.83 11.88
N LEU A 241 -8.32 19.60 12.05
CA LEU A 241 -9.70 19.26 12.40
C LEU A 241 -9.93 19.21 13.92
N ASP A 242 -8.87 19.21 14.73
CA ASP A 242 -8.93 19.17 16.19
C ASP A 242 -8.70 20.58 16.76
N ARG A 243 -9.79 21.32 16.99
CA ARG A 243 -9.74 22.67 17.57
C ARG A 243 -9.79 22.67 19.10
N ARG A 244 -8.99 21.83 19.77
CA ARG A 244 -8.63 22.06 21.19
C ARG A 244 -7.32 22.86 21.24
N SER A 245 -7.34 23.96 22.00
CA SER A 245 -6.27 24.96 22.18
C SER A 245 -4.84 24.41 22.28
N PRO A 246 -3.83 25.20 21.86
CA PRO A 246 -2.46 24.76 21.69
C PRO A 246 -1.81 24.45 23.04
N ILE A 247 -1.11 23.31 23.15
CA ILE A 247 0.17 23.11 23.86
C ILE A 247 0.61 21.64 23.66
N GLY A 248 1.92 21.45 23.38
CA GLY A 248 2.67 20.26 23.76
C GLY A 248 2.78 19.14 22.71
N GLY A 249 3.95 19.03 22.08
CA GLY A 249 4.26 18.00 21.08
C GLY A 249 4.31 16.58 21.62
N GLY A 250 4.25 15.63 20.68
CA GLY A 250 4.42 14.20 20.94
C GLY A 250 3.17 13.36 20.67
N GLY A 251 2.65 13.42 19.44
CA GLY A 251 1.65 12.47 18.97
C GLY A 251 2.03 12.01 17.57
N ASP A 252 2.00 10.70 17.34
CA ASP A 252 2.28 10.07 16.04
C ASP A 252 1.48 10.77 14.92
N PRO A 253 2.15 11.56 14.04
CA PRO A 253 1.51 12.37 13.01
C PRO A 253 0.88 11.52 11.90
N ASP A 254 1.25 10.23 11.83
CA ASP A 254 0.91 9.38 10.69
C ASP A 254 -0.35 8.53 10.90
N GLY A 255 -0.84 8.43 12.14
CA GLY A 255 -2.09 7.73 12.44
C GLY A 255 -2.12 6.25 12.06
N SER A 256 -0.96 5.63 11.81
CA SER A 256 -0.85 4.22 11.39
C SER A 256 -0.96 3.22 12.56
N ALA A 257 -1.04 3.69 13.81
CA ALA A 257 -1.24 2.84 14.97
C ALA A 257 -2.71 2.39 15.12
N GLY A 258 -3.15 1.50 14.24
CA GLY A 258 -4.17 0.50 14.56
C GLY A 258 -3.50 -0.66 15.29
N GLY A 259 -3.25 -0.55 16.60
CA GLY A 259 -2.69 -1.67 17.37
C GLY A 259 -2.49 -1.40 18.86
N ALA A 260 -3.27 -2.12 19.68
CA ALA A 260 -3.14 -2.36 21.12
C ALA A 260 -3.05 -1.15 22.07
N GLY A 261 -4.08 -1.00 22.90
CA GLY A 261 -4.19 0.06 23.90
C GLY A 261 -3.01 0.12 24.86
N VAL A 262 -2.47 1.33 25.00
CA VAL A 262 -1.74 1.76 26.20
C VAL A 262 -2.22 3.18 26.49
N LEU A 263 -2.96 3.34 27.60
CA LEU A 263 -3.29 4.66 28.14
C LEU A 263 -2.02 5.28 28.75
N PRO A 264 -1.82 6.61 28.64
CA PRO A 264 -0.73 7.28 29.32
C PRO A 264 -0.85 7.08 30.84
N ARG A 265 0.27 6.73 31.49
CA ARG A 265 0.35 6.63 32.96
C ARG A 265 0.34 8.03 33.57
N GLY A 266 -0.57 8.28 34.51
CA GLY A 266 -0.47 9.43 35.42
C GLY A 266 -1.75 10.22 35.72
N ILE A 267 -2.92 9.58 35.84
CA ILE A 267 -4.13 10.25 36.38
C ILE A 267 -4.49 9.63 37.73
N ASP A 268 -4.58 10.47 38.75
CA ASP A 268 -5.04 10.15 40.11
C ASP A 268 -6.48 9.56 40.06
N PRO A 269 -6.74 8.36 40.60
CA PRO A 269 -8.04 7.69 40.49
C PRO A 269 -9.17 8.30 41.33
N ARG A 270 -8.98 9.42 42.03
CA ARG A 270 -10.04 10.03 42.88
C ARG A 270 -10.57 11.38 42.44
N SER A 271 -10.17 11.90 41.29
CA SER A 271 -10.78 13.10 40.72
C SER A 271 -11.66 12.74 39.52
N ALA A 272 -12.96 12.56 39.77
CA ALA A 272 -13.92 12.50 38.69
C ALA A 272 -13.90 13.86 37.96
N PRO A 273 -13.50 13.95 36.68
CA PRO A 273 -13.51 15.22 35.99
C PRO A 273 -14.96 15.67 35.85
N PRO A 274 -15.26 16.98 36.02
CA PRO A 274 -16.62 17.46 35.84
C PRO A 274 -17.07 17.17 34.41
N LYS A 275 -18.28 16.62 34.26
CA LYS A 275 -18.95 16.49 32.95
C LYS A 275 -19.13 17.89 32.38
N ARG A 276 -18.20 18.31 31.51
CA ARG A 276 -18.30 19.57 30.79
C ARG A 276 -19.25 19.40 29.62
N ARG A 277 -20.42 20.01 29.73
CA ARG A 277 -21.26 20.39 28.59
C ARG A 277 -20.57 21.53 27.84
N GLY A 278 -20.33 21.38 26.53
CA GLY A 278 -20.01 22.47 25.60
C GLY A 278 -18.76 22.28 24.75
N GLY A 279 -18.94 22.12 23.43
CA GLY A 279 -17.90 22.16 22.38
C GLY A 279 -18.23 21.30 21.16
N TRP A 280 -18.77 21.91 20.09
CA TRP A 280 -19.35 21.32 18.87
C TRP A 280 -18.33 20.66 17.91
N TRP A 281 -17.20 20.13 18.39
CA TRP A 281 -16.21 19.41 17.57
C TRP A 281 -15.72 18.17 18.33
N GLY A 282 -15.75 17.01 17.67
CA GLY A 282 -15.51 15.68 18.25
C GLY A 282 -14.16 15.50 18.94
N ASP A 283 -14.02 14.44 19.73
CA ASP A 283 -12.73 14.04 20.28
C ASP A 283 -11.71 13.84 19.13
N TRP A 284 -10.42 14.12 19.34
CA TRP A 284 -9.36 13.86 18.34
C TRP A 284 -9.41 12.43 17.75
N HIS A 285 -9.89 11.48 18.54
CA HIS A 285 -10.19 10.12 18.10
C HIS A 285 -11.30 10.04 17.04
N ASP A 286 -12.32 10.88 17.12
CA ASP A 286 -13.42 10.92 16.16
C ASP A 286 -12.98 11.55 14.84
N ALA A 287 -12.20 12.64 14.86
CA ALA A 287 -11.64 13.23 13.63
C ALA A 287 -10.80 12.20 12.86
N LYS A 288 -9.91 11.49 13.58
CA LYS A 288 -9.10 10.41 12.99
C LYS A 288 -9.96 9.27 12.44
N ARG A 289 -11.03 8.88 13.12
CA ARG A 289 -11.95 7.84 12.64
C ARG A 289 -12.74 8.30 11.42
N ALA A 290 -13.19 9.56 11.38
CA ALA A 290 -13.91 10.14 10.25
C ALA A 290 -13.00 10.19 9.01
N LEU A 291 -11.77 10.68 9.16
CA LEU A 291 -10.76 10.66 8.10
C LEU A 291 -10.45 9.22 7.64
N ALA A 292 -10.26 8.28 8.57
CA ALA A 292 -10.04 6.88 8.22
C ALA A 292 -11.24 6.28 7.46
N TYR A 293 -12.47 6.67 7.81
CA TYR A 293 -13.69 6.22 7.14
C TYR A 293 -13.76 6.78 5.72
N LEU A 294 -13.60 8.09 5.56
CA LEU A 294 -13.59 8.76 4.25
C LEU A 294 -12.47 8.24 3.34
N PHE A 295 -11.30 7.96 3.91
CA PHE A 295 -10.17 7.38 3.17
C PHE A 295 -10.50 5.94 2.73
N TRP A 296 -11.19 5.17 3.57
CA TRP A 296 -11.67 3.84 3.19
C TRP A 296 -12.73 3.91 2.09
N ALA A 297 -13.69 4.83 2.23
CA ALA A 297 -14.75 5.09 1.26
C ALA A 297 -14.25 5.66 -0.07
N GLY A 298 -12.95 5.97 -0.19
CA GLY A 298 -12.37 6.55 -1.40
C GLY A 298 -12.84 7.98 -1.68
N GLU A 299 -13.35 8.68 -0.68
CA GLU A 299 -13.75 10.08 -0.82
C GLU A 299 -12.53 11.01 -0.67
N ILE A 300 -11.55 10.58 0.14
CA ILE A 300 -10.26 11.25 0.32
C ILE A 300 -9.11 10.28 0.09
N THR A 301 -7.96 10.81 -0.28
CA THR A 301 -6.67 10.11 -0.22
C THR A 301 -5.72 10.89 0.69
N ALA A 302 -4.44 10.57 0.66
CA ALA A 302 -3.43 11.30 1.38
C ALA A 302 -2.22 11.61 0.49
N THR A 303 -1.64 12.77 0.76
CA THR A 303 -0.30 13.17 0.34
C THR A 303 0.55 13.38 1.58
N ARG A 304 1.80 13.82 1.40
CA ARG A 304 2.73 14.06 2.50
C ARG A 304 3.27 15.46 2.43
N SER A 305 3.37 16.10 3.59
CA SER A 305 4.12 17.35 3.72
C SER A 305 5.56 17.14 3.23
N PRO A 306 6.06 18.00 2.34
CA PRO A 306 7.44 17.89 1.83
C PRO A 306 8.48 18.19 2.92
N THR A 307 8.09 18.91 3.98
CA THR A 307 8.98 19.36 5.05
C THR A 307 8.83 18.55 6.33
N THR A 308 7.59 18.29 6.76
CA THR A 308 7.29 17.64 8.05
C THR A 308 6.92 16.18 7.93
N PHE A 309 6.76 15.65 6.70
CA PHE A 309 6.32 14.28 6.41
C PHE A 309 4.91 13.91 6.89
N GLU A 310 4.25 14.82 7.60
CA GLU A 310 2.91 14.64 8.11
C GLU A 310 1.92 14.28 6.98
N ARG A 311 1.00 13.37 7.31
CA ARG A 311 -0.08 12.97 6.41
C ARG A 311 -1.04 14.12 6.18
N LEU A 312 -1.21 14.50 4.92
CA LEU A 312 -2.18 15.49 4.49
C LEU A 312 -3.30 14.80 3.73
N TYR A 313 -4.50 14.81 4.29
CA TYR A 313 -5.69 14.28 3.64
C TYR A 313 -6.19 15.27 2.60
N VAL A 314 -6.54 14.78 1.42
CA VAL A 314 -7.02 15.58 0.28
C VAL A 314 -8.18 14.86 -0.39
N PRO A 315 -9.12 15.57 -1.04
CA PRO A 315 -10.16 14.93 -1.83
C PRO A 315 -9.57 14.04 -2.93
N LEU A 316 -10.02 12.79 -3.04
CA LEU A 316 -9.44 11.82 -3.99
C LEU A 316 -9.52 12.34 -5.43
N HIS A 317 -10.64 12.97 -5.79
CA HIS A 317 -10.88 13.48 -7.14
C HIS A 317 -9.94 14.62 -7.54
N ARG A 318 -9.25 15.27 -6.60
CA ARG A 318 -8.23 16.29 -6.89
C ARG A 318 -6.85 15.70 -7.18
N VAL A 319 -6.63 14.44 -6.80
CA VAL A 319 -5.36 13.72 -7.04
C VAL A 319 -5.43 12.89 -8.31
N LEU A 320 -6.58 12.27 -8.59
CA LEU A 320 -6.72 11.39 -9.75
C LEU A 320 -6.79 12.17 -11.07
N PRO A 321 -6.12 11.71 -12.14
CA PRO A 321 -6.30 12.27 -13.47
C PRO A 321 -7.74 12.13 -13.97
N ALA A 322 -8.18 13.08 -14.82
CA ALA A 322 -9.56 13.10 -15.35
C ALA A 322 -9.96 11.80 -16.07
N HIS A 323 -9.03 11.17 -16.80
CA HIS A 323 -9.30 9.90 -17.50
C HIS A 323 -9.52 8.73 -16.53
N VAL A 324 -8.87 8.72 -15.36
CA VAL A 324 -9.08 7.71 -14.32
C VAL A 324 -10.45 7.91 -13.67
N LEU A 325 -10.82 9.17 -13.39
CA LEU A 325 -12.13 9.50 -12.84
C LEU A 325 -13.27 9.10 -13.79
N ALA A 326 -13.09 9.37 -15.09
CA ALA A 326 -14.06 9.05 -16.13
C ALA A 326 -14.10 7.56 -16.50
N ALA A 327 -13.10 6.77 -16.11
CA ALA A 327 -13.07 5.34 -16.41
C ALA A 327 -14.31 4.63 -15.83
N PRO A 328 -14.94 3.70 -16.56
CA PRO A 328 -16.07 2.95 -16.05
C PRO A 328 -15.64 2.08 -14.86
N THR A 329 -16.52 1.95 -13.87
CA THR A 329 -16.31 1.01 -12.76
C THR A 329 -16.62 -0.40 -13.24
N PRO A 330 -15.65 -1.34 -13.25
CA PRO A 330 -15.93 -2.72 -13.62
C PRO A 330 -16.85 -3.40 -12.60
N THR A 331 -17.41 -4.55 -12.97
CA THR A 331 -18.12 -5.39 -12.00
C THR A 331 -17.16 -5.82 -10.89
N PRO A 332 -17.63 -6.08 -9.65
CA PRO A 332 -16.76 -6.52 -8.57
C PRO A 332 -15.94 -7.77 -8.91
N ASP A 333 -16.49 -8.70 -9.70
CA ASP A 333 -15.78 -9.93 -10.06
C ASP A 333 -14.75 -9.70 -11.15
N ASP A 334 -15.02 -8.85 -12.15
CA ASP A 334 -14.02 -8.47 -13.15
C ASP A 334 -12.88 -7.68 -12.51
N ALA A 335 -13.21 -6.73 -11.63
CA ALA A 335 -12.21 -5.98 -10.88
C ALA A 335 -11.31 -6.90 -10.04
N ARG A 336 -11.89 -7.86 -9.33
CA ARG A 336 -11.13 -8.83 -8.53
C ARG A 336 -10.29 -9.76 -9.41
N ARG A 337 -10.79 -10.19 -10.57
CA ARG A 337 -10.03 -11.00 -11.53
C ARG A 337 -8.79 -10.26 -12.01
N GLU A 338 -8.94 -9.00 -12.43
CA GLU A 338 -7.80 -8.17 -12.84
C GLU A 338 -6.80 -7.97 -11.69
N LEU A 339 -7.27 -7.69 -10.48
CA LEU A 339 -6.39 -7.60 -9.30
C LEU A 339 -5.66 -8.91 -9.03
N LEU A 340 -6.30 -10.08 -9.19
CA LEU A 340 -5.64 -11.38 -9.06
C LEU A 340 -4.60 -11.62 -10.15
N LEU A 341 -4.80 -11.11 -11.38
CA LEU A 341 -3.79 -11.13 -12.43
C LEU A 341 -2.58 -10.25 -12.07
N HIS A 342 -2.80 -9.07 -11.47
CA HIS A 342 -1.72 -8.27 -10.90
C HIS A 342 -0.98 -9.03 -9.79
N SER A 343 -1.69 -9.72 -8.88
CA SER A 343 -1.06 -10.58 -7.87
C SER A 343 -0.18 -11.67 -8.51
N ALA A 344 -0.69 -12.34 -9.55
CA ALA A 344 0.01 -13.42 -10.23
C ALA A 344 1.30 -12.92 -10.91
N ARG A 345 1.24 -11.77 -11.57
CA ARG A 345 2.41 -11.12 -12.19
C ARG A 345 3.46 -10.74 -11.15
N ALA A 346 3.04 -10.15 -10.03
CA ALA A 346 3.95 -9.70 -8.97
C ALA A 346 4.59 -10.85 -8.18
N LEU A 347 3.87 -11.96 -8.00
CA LEU A 347 4.34 -13.10 -7.22
C LEU A 347 5.09 -14.14 -8.08
N GLY A 348 4.74 -14.29 -9.36
CA GLY A 348 5.32 -15.26 -10.28
C GLY A 348 4.91 -16.71 -10.01
N VAL A 349 5.16 -17.21 -8.80
CA VAL A 349 4.71 -18.53 -8.31
C VAL A 349 3.96 -18.33 -7.00
N ALA A 350 2.70 -18.74 -6.96
CA ALA A 350 1.80 -18.43 -5.84
C ALA A 350 0.72 -19.50 -5.67
N THR A 351 0.28 -19.70 -4.43
CA THR A 351 -0.96 -20.39 -4.12
C THR A 351 -2.15 -19.45 -4.26
N VAL A 352 -3.38 -20.01 -4.32
CA VAL A 352 -4.62 -19.20 -4.28
C VAL A 352 -4.66 -18.29 -3.06
N ARG A 353 -4.10 -18.72 -1.92
CA ARG A 353 -4.02 -17.90 -0.71
C ARG A 353 -3.13 -16.68 -0.93
N ASP A 354 -1.96 -16.88 -1.53
CA ASP A 354 -1.00 -15.79 -1.78
C ASP A 354 -1.59 -14.76 -2.77
N LEU A 355 -2.21 -15.24 -3.85
CA LEU A 355 -2.88 -14.38 -4.84
C LEU A 355 -3.99 -13.52 -4.21
N ALA A 356 -4.81 -14.15 -3.37
CA ALA A 356 -5.93 -13.50 -2.69
C ALA A 356 -5.44 -12.48 -1.64
N ASP A 357 -4.38 -12.83 -0.90
CA ASP A 357 -3.84 -11.97 0.15
C ASP A 357 -3.23 -10.68 -0.40
N TYR A 358 -2.62 -10.74 -1.59
CA TYR A 358 -1.92 -9.61 -2.22
C TYR A 358 -2.78 -8.35 -2.33
N PHE A 359 -4.09 -8.47 -2.55
CA PHE A 359 -5.03 -7.35 -2.51
C PHE A 359 -6.11 -7.53 -1.44
N ARG A 360 -5.91 -8.39 -0.43
CA ARG A 360 -6.88 -8.69 0.65
C ARG A 360 -8.27 -9.11 0.13
N ILE A 361 -8.31 -9.90 -0.94
CA ILE A 361 -9.54 -10.50 -1.47
C ILE A 361 -9.89 -11.73 -0.63
N PRO A 362 -11.14 -11.90 -0.17
CA PRO A 362 -11.52 -13.10 0.57
C PRO A 362 -11.30 -14.38 -0.24
N ILE A 363 -10.64 -15.38 0.36
CA ILE A 363 -10.33 -16.66 -0.31
C ILE A 363 -11.56 -17.33 -0.95
N PRO A 364 -12.76 -17.37 -0.31
CA PRO A 364 -13.94 -17.96 -0.94
C PRO A 364 -14.37 -17.27 -2.24
N VAL A 365 -14.05 -15.98 -2.39
CA VAL A 365 -14.31 -15.20 -3.62
C VAL A 365 -13.19 -15.39 -4.63
N ALA A 366 -11.93 -15.40 -4.18
CA ALA A 366 -10.78 -15.54 -5.08
C ALA A 366 -10.70 -16.93 -5.74
N ARG A 367 -11.01 -18.01 -4.99
CA ARG A 367 -10.88 -19.39 -5.46
C ARG A 367 -11.63 -19.69 -6.77
N PRO A 368 -12.92 -19.36 -6.93
CA PRO A 368 -13.61 -19.59 -8.20
C PRO A 368 -13.10 -18.69 -9.34
N LEU A 369 -12.59 -17.49 -9.04
CA LEU A 369 -12.05 -16.58 -10.04
C LEU A 369 -10.69 -17.03 -10.58
N VAL A 370 -9.83 -17.63 -9.75
CA VAL A 370 -8.54 -18.20 -10.19
C VAL A 370 -8.70 -19.45 -11.06
N ALA A 371 -9.85 -20.13 -10.96
CA ALA A 371 -10.14 -21.34 -11.73
C ALA A 371 -10.70 -21.06 -13.14
N GLN A 372 -11.03 -19.81 -13.44
CA GLN A 372 -11.49 -19.32 -14.74
C GLN A 372 -10.29 -18.81 -15.54
#